data_AF-H1BEU7-F1
#
_entry.id   AF-H1BEU7-F1
#
_cell.length_a   1.000
_cell.length_b   1.000
_cell.length_c   1.000
_cell.angle_alpha   90.00
_cell.angle_beta   90.00
_cell.angle_gamma   90.00
#
_symmetry.space_group_name_H-M   'P 1'
#
loop_
_entity.id
_entity.type
_entity.pdbx_description
1 polymer ?
#
loop_
_entity_poly.entity_id
_entity_poly.type
_entity_poly.pdbx_seq_one_letter_code
_entity_poly.pdbx_strand_id
1 'polypeptide(L)'
;GRTMKIDLTLEAQKSKVRKLLKSEEGKQIMRNRSIQSEGAFGVLKEDYGFDRLSRRGETGVKIEVYSASIGYNIKKYHKAKMKQEELKKGENAKLS
;
A
#
# COMPACT_ATOMS: atom_id res chain seq x y z
N GLY A 1 10.39 28.34 -31.68
CA GLY A 1 10.08 26.91 -31.55
C GLY A 1 10.47 26.42 -30.17
N ARG A 2 9.82 25.38 -29.63
CA ARG A 2 10.17 24.82 -28.31
C ARG A 2 11.44 23.98 -28.43
N THR A 3 12.52 24.39 -27.76
CA THR A 3 13.78 23.64 -27.70
C THR A 3 13.67 22.54 -26.65
N MET A 4 13.76 21.27 -27.05
CA MET A 4 13.88 20.17 -26.10
C MET A 4 15.31 20.05 -25.60
N LYS A 5 15.52 20.16 -24.28
CA LYS A 5 16.77 19.75 -23.64
C LYS A 5 16.61 18.31 -23.19
N ILE A 6 17.45 17.41 -23.72
CA ILE A 6 17.48 16.00 -23.32
C ILE A 6 18.64 15.82 -22.35
N ASP A 7 18.34 15.34 -21.13
CA ASP A 7 19.36 14.86 -20.21
C ASP A 7 19.58 13.36 -20.46
N LEU A 8 20.75 13.04 -21.02
CA LEU A 8 21.15 11.67 -21.33
C LEU A 8 21.21 10.77 -20.09
N THR A 9 21.56 11.34 -18.94
CA THR A 9 21.65 10.61 -17.66
C THR A 9 20.27 10.18 -17.20
N LEU A 10 19.30 11.10 -17.25
CA LEU A 10 17.92 10.84 -16.89
C LEU A 10 17.29 9.77 -17.79
N GLU A 11 17.54 9.83 -19.10
CA GLU A 11 17.02 8.81 -20.03
C GLU A 11 17.65 7.43 -19.82
N ALA A 12 18.94 7.36 -19.51
CA ALA A 12 19.59 6.10 -19.14
C ALA A 12 18.98 5.49 -17.87
N GLN A 13 18.72 6.31 -16.83
CA GLN A 13 18.07 5.88 -15.60
C GLN A 13 16.65 5.37 -15.85
N LYS A 14 15.84 6.10 -16.63
CA LYS A 14 14.48 5.67 -17.01
C LYS A 14 14.50 4.35 -17.78
N SER A 15 15.44 4.18 -18.71
CA SER A 15 15.58 2.93 -19.47
C SER A 15 15.90 1.74 -18.56
N LYS A 16 16.83 1.92 -17.60
CA LYS A 16 17.16 0.90 -16.60
C LYS A 16 15.95 0.52 -15.74
N VAL A 17 15.23 1.51 -15.22
CA VAL A 17 14.02 1.28 -14.42
C VAL A 17 12.96 0.54 -15.23
N ARG A 18 12.69 0.95 -16.48
CA ARG A 18 11.72 0.25 -17.35
C ARG A 18 12.09 -1.21 -17.59
N LYS A 19 13.37 -1.52 -17.78
CA LYS A 19 13.83 -2.91 -17.93
C LYS A 19 13.55 -3.73 -16.67
N LEU A 20 13.84 -3.18 -15.49
CA LEU A 20 13.57 -3.84 -14.20
C LEU A 20 12.07 -4.04 -13.97
N LEU A 21 11.23 -3.05 -14.28
CA LEU A 21 9.77 -3.18 -14.10
C LEU A 21 9.14 -4.18 -15.07
N LYS A 22 9.74 -4.40 -16.25
CA LYS A 22 9.27 -5.37 -17.24
C LYS A 22 9.68 -6.81 -16.94
N SER A 23 10.62 -7.02 -16.02
CA SER A 23 10.98 -8.38 -15.57
C SER A 23 9.80 -9.02 -14.85
N GLU A 24 9.77 -10.34 -14.79
CA GLU A 24 8.65 -11.05 -14.15
C GLU A 24 8.59 -10.77 -12.64
N GLU A 25 9.77 -10.67 -12.01
CA GLU A 25 9.91 -10.22 -10.62
C GLU A 25 9.37 -8.79 -10.44
N GLY A 26 9.74 -7.88 -11.34
CA GLY A 26 9.28 -6.49 -11.32
C GLY A 26 7.76 -6.39 -11.41
N LYS A 27 7.13 -7.15 -12.32
CA LYS A 27 5.66 -7.25 -12.41
C LYS A 27 5.03 -7.77 -11.13
N GLN A 28 5.63 -8.78 -10.49
CA GLN A 28 5.11 -9.33 -9.25
C GLN A 28 5.15 -8.31 -8.10
N ILE A 29 6.26 -7.58 -7.97
CA ILE A 29 6.39 -6.51 -6.98
C ILE A 29 5.37 -5.40 -7.25
N MET A 30 5.16 -5.02 -8.52
CA MET A 30 4.15 -4.03 -8.90
C MET A 30 2.73 -4.47 -8.54
N ARG A 31 2.36 -5.72 -8.82
CA ARG A 31 1.07 -6.29 -8.40
C ARG A 31 0.90 -6.24 -6.89
N ASN A 32 1.91 -6.68 -6.14
CA ASN A 32 1.90 -6.64 -4.68
C ASN A 32 1.74 -5.21 -4.15
N ARG A 33 2.44 -4.24 -4.73
CA ARG A 33 2.32 -2.82 -4.37
C ARG A 33 0.90 -2.30 -4.60
N SER A 34 0.30 -2.61 -5.74
CA SER A 34 -1.06 -2.14 -6.03
C SER A 34 -2.09 -2.75 -5.07
N ILE A 35 -1.98 -4.04 -4.77
CA ILE A 35 -2.92 -4.72 -3.85
C ILE A 35 -2.74 -4.24 -2.40
N GLN A 36 -1.50 -4.15 -1.92
CA GLN A 36 -1.23 -3.92 -0.50
C GLN A 36 -1.10 -2.44 -0.17
N SER A 37 -0.26 -1.72 -0.91
CA SER A 37 0.08 -0.33 -0.60
C SER A 37 -1.01 0.61 -1.07
N GLU A 38 -1.40 0.55 -2.35
CA GLU A 38 -2.42 1.46 -2.90
C GLU A 38 -3.78 1.23 -2.24
N GLY A 39 -4.17 -0.03 -2.04
CA GLY A 39 -5.38 -0.38 -1.30
C GLY A 39 -5.39 0.15 0.15
N ALA A 40 -4.28 0.01 0.89
CA ALA A 40 -4.19 0.54 2.25
C ALA A 40 -4.25 2.07 2.30
N PHE A 41 -3.56 2.76 1.38
CA PHE A 41 -3.63 4.22 1.30
C PHE A 41 -5.01 4.73 0.87
N GLY A 42 -5.71 3.99 0.00
CA GLY A 42 -7.10 4.29 -0.35
C GLY A 42 -8.02 4.27 0.86
N VAL A 43 -7.96 3.20 1.67
CA VAL A 43 -8.75 3.08 2.91
C VAL A 43 -8.38 4.17 3.92
N LEU A 44 -7.08 4.44 4.10
CA LEU A 44 -6.66 5.50 5.03
C LEU A 44 -7.19 6.88 4.59
N LYS A 45 -7.17 7.19 3.31
CA LYS A 45 -7.64 8.49 2.83
C LYS A 45 -9.16 8.61 2.87
N GLU A 46 -9.86 7.63 2.31
CA GLU A 46 -11.32 7.71 2.12
C GLU A 46 -12.08 7.33 3.39
N ASP A 47 -11.81 6.14 3.96
CA ASP A 47 -12.56 5.65 5.11
C ASP A 47 -12.15 6.34 6.42
N TYR A 48 -10.86 6.71 6.55
CA TYR A 48 -10.34 7.26 7.81
C TYR A 48 -10.21 8.79 7.76
N GLY A 49 -10.51 9.42 6.62
CA GLY A 49 -10.36 10.87 6.45
C GLY A 49 -8.93 11.36 6.65
N PHE A 50 -7.92 10.50 6.42
CA PHE A 50 -6.50 10.84 6.57
C PHE A 50 -5.96 11.50 5.30
N ASP A 51 -6.66 12.51 4.82
CA ASP A 51 -6.36 13.24 3.58
C ASP A 51 -5.27 14.31 3.78
N ARG A 52 -5.12 14.83 5.01
CA ARG A 52 -4.14 15.84 5.37
C ARG A 52 -3.48 15.54 6.71
N LEU A 53 -2.16 15.74 6.77
CA LEU A 53 -1.41 15.74 8.02
C LEU A 53 -1.69 17.02 8.81
N SER A 54 -2.12 16.84 10.05
CA SER A 54 -2.43 17.92 10.99
C SER A 54 -1.21 18.39 11.78
N ARG A 55 -0.20 17.53 11.93
CA ARG A 55 1.03 17.83 12.67
C ARG A 55 2.10 18.49 11.80
N ARG A 56 2.96 19.30 12.42
CA ARG A 56 4.14 19.92 11.79
C ARG A 56 5.43 19.35 12.37
N GLY A 57 6.51 19.46 11.59
CA GLY A 57 7.81 18.90 11.94
C GLY A 57 7.87 17.38 11.70
N GLU A 58 9.07 16.89 11.40
CA GLU A 58 9.29 15.49 11.00
C GLU A 58 8.76 14.50 12.05
N THR A 59 9.06 14.72 13.33
CA THR A 59 8.62 13.87 14.42
C THR A 59 7.09 13.81 14.53
N GLY A 60 6.41 14.96 14.44
CA GLY A 60 4.96 15.04 14.54
C GLY A 60 4.27 14.31 13.39
N VAL A 61 4.78 14.50 12.17
CA VAL A 61 4.30 13.80 10.97
C VAL A 61 4.49 12.30 11.08
N LYS A 62 5.66 11.84 11.55
CA LYS A 62 5.94 10.40 11.73
C LYS A 62 4.93 9.76 12.69
N ILE A 63 4.69 10.39 13.84
CA ILE A 63 3.71 9.88 14.82
C ILE A 63 2.35 9.73 14.18
N GLU A 64 1.87 10.75 13.48
CA GLU A 64 0.55 10.77 12.85
C GLU A 64 0.40 9.63 11.81
N VAL A 65 1.39 9.48 10.92
CA VAL A 65 1.40 8.40 9.91
C VAL A 65 1.49 7.02 10.55
N TYR A 66 2.33 6.85 11.57
CA TYR A 66 2.49 5.55 12.24
C TYR A 66 1.25 5.15 13.02
N SER A 67 0.62 6.07 13.76
CA SER A 67 -0.61 5.81 14.49
C SER A 67 -1.74 5.37 13.55
N ALA A 68 -1.94 6.07 12.43
CA ALA A 68 -2.93 5.68 11.42
C ALA A 68 -2.64 4.29 10.83
N SER A 69 -1.37 4.01 10.52
CA SER A 69 -0.93 2.72 9.97
C SER A 69 -1.13 1.56 10.94
N ILE A 70 -0.81 1.76 12.23
CA ILE A 70 -1.02 0.77 13.29
C ILE A 70 -2.50 0.47 13.45
N GLY A 71 -3.35 1.51 13.52
CA GLY A 71 -4.80 1.36 13.62
C GLY A 71 -5.39 0.58 12.44
N TYR A 72 -4.93 0.87 11.22
CA TYR A 72 -5.32 0.10 10.03
C TYR A 72 -4.93 -1.38 10.13
N ASN A 73 -3.70 -1.68 10.53
CA ASN A 73 -3.21 -3.05 10.64
C ASN A 73 -3.97 -3.85 11.72
N ILE A 74 -4.25 -3.24 12.88
CA ILE A 74 -5.02 -3.88 13.96
C ILE A 74 -6.44 -4.21 13.46
N LYS A 75 -7.12 -3.26 12.82
CA LYS A 75 -8.47 -3.47 12.27
C LYS A 75 -8.47 -4.61 11.24
N LYS A 76 -7.48 -4.63 10.34
CA LYS A 76 -7.32 -5.67 9.32
C LYS A 76 -7.10 -7.05 9.96
N TYR A 77 -6.22 -7.14 10.95
CA TYR A 77 -5.95 -8.38 11.68
C TYR A 77 -7.22 -8.90 12.38
N HIS A 78 -7.92 -8.02 13.10
CA HIS A 78 -9.14 -8.38 13.81
C HIS A 78 -10.21 -8.94 12.87
N LYS A 79 -10.46 -8.27 11.73
CA LYS A 79 -11.40 -8.76 10.70
C LYS A 79 -11.00 -10.14 10.15
N ALA A 80 -9.71 -10.35 9.88
CA ALA A 80 -9.22 -11.63 9.39
C ALA A 80 -9.43 -12.75 10.41
N LYS A 81 -9.18 -12.48 11.69
CA LYS A 81 -9.39 -13.43 12.79
C LYS A 81 -10.87 -13.81 12.91
N MET A 82 -11.79 -12.84 12.92
CA MET A 82 -13.23 -13.10 13.00
C MET A 82 -13.72 -13.99 11.85
N LYS A 83 -13.29 -13.70 10.61
CA LYS A 83 -13.64 -14.51 9.44
C LYS A 83 -13.15 -15.96 9.56
N GLN A 84 -11.95 -16.18 10.11
CA GLN A 84 -11.44 -17.52 10.34
C GLN A 84 -12.26 -18.28 11.40
N GLU A 85 -12.72 -17.60 12.44
CA GLU A 85 -13.57 -18.19 13.47
C GLU A 85 -14.95 -18.58 12.91
N GLU A 86 -15.54 -17.76 12.04
CA GLU A 86 -16.79 -18.08 11.34
C GLU A 86 -16.64 -19.28 10.41
N LEU A 87 -15.56 -19.36 9.64
CA LEU A 87 -15.26 -20.51 8.77
C LEU A 87 -15.17 -21.81 9.57
N LYS A 88 -14.43 -21.79 10.69
CA LYS A 88 -14.32 -22.95 11.59
C LYS A 88 -15.66 -23.38 12.16
N LYS A 89 -16.52 -22.43 12.56
CA LYS A 89 -17.88 -22.75 13.02
C LYS A 89 -18.72 -23.40 11.92
N GLY A 90 -18.64 -22.88 10.69
CA GLY A 90 -19.35 -23.44 9.54
C GLY A 90 -18.86 -24.82 9.12
N GLU A 91 -17.57 -25.11 9.25
CA GLU A 91 -17.00 -26.45 9.02
C GLU A 91 -17.48 -27.44 10.09
N ASN A 92 -17.40 -27.06 11.37
CA ASN A 92 -17.85 -27.91 12.47
C ASN A 92 -19.35 -28.23 12.38
N ALA A 93 -20.19 -27.28 11.94
CA ALA A 93 -21.62 -27.49 11.74
C ALA A 93 -21.97 -28.37 10.53
N LYS A 94 -21.03 -28.61 9.60
CA LYS A 94 -21.21 -29.54 8.47
C LYS A 94 -20.76 -30.98 8.79
N LEU A 95 -19.95 -31.14 9.84
CA LEU A 95 -19.42 -32.41 10.32
C LEU A 95 -20.33 -33.06 11.38
N SER A 96 -21.26 -32.30 11.95
CA SER A 96 -22.33 -32.74 12.86
C SER A 96 -23.62 -33.03 12.11
#